data_AF-A0A1Q7CIN1-F1
#
_entry.id   AF-A0A1Q7CIN1-F1
#
_cell.length_a   1.000
_cell.length_b   1.000
_cell.length_c   1.000
_cell.angle_alpha   90.00
_cell.angle_beta   90.00
_cell.angle_gamma   90.00
#
_symmetry.space_group_name_H-M   'P 1'
#
loop_
_entity.id
_entity.type
_entity.pdbx_description
1 polymer ?
#
loop_
_entity_poly.entity_id
_entity_poly.type
_entity_poly.pdbx_seq_one_letter_code
_entity_poly.pdbx_strand_id
1 'polypeptide(L)'
;MRTKGFLARSAAIVVALFLVTGCQATGMGWIPSSSDPAEKATFGFVYDGTTQTFSGSYHDHGNGVRFKGTGVLKAGPPPVGLKVKGGCLFGEPAYESQDPDRPGAGTVTLLLCDAEGEGAVTADDLIMLLVVGGPYSGYSNAGNPSGNITVTSP
;
A
#
# COMPACT_ATOMS: atom_id res chain seq x y z
N MET A 1 -57.93 27.95 -33.55
CA MET A 1 -57.19 27.94 -32.26
C MET A 1 -56.85 26.49 -31.94
N ARG A 2 -55.60 26.00 -32.10
CA ARG A 2 -54.55 25.83 -31.06
C ARG A 2 -55.15 25.33 -29.72
N THR A 3 -54.77 24.22 -29.08
CA THR A 3 -53.44 23.58 -28.99
C THR A 3 -53.53 22.21 -28.27
N LYS A 4 -52.89 21.19 -28.87
CA LYS A 4 -51.91 20.21 -28.32
C LYS A 4 -52.24 19.39 -27.07
N GLY A 5 -52.25 18.06 -27.27
CA GLY A 5 -52.17 17.04 -26.24
C GLY A 5 -50.82 17.03 -25.51
N PHE A 6 -50.88 16.69 -24.22
CA PHE A 6 -49.73 16.48 -23.35
C PHE A 6 -49.31 15.01 -23.43
N LEU A 7 -48.26 14.73 -24.20
CA LEU A 7 -47.47 13.51 -24.05
C LEU A 7 -46.52 13.73 -22.86
N ALA A 8 -46.80 13.04 -21.76
CA ALA A 8 -45.89 12.96 -20.62
C ALA A 8 -44.59 12.30 -21.08
N ARG A 9 -43.51 13.09 -21.19
CA ARG A 9 -42.16 12.58 -21.41
C ARG A 9 -41.64 12.04 -20.10
N SER A 10 -41.77 10.73 -19.89
CA SER A 10 -41.04 10.02 -18.84
C SER A 10 -39.54 10.20 -19.09
N ALA A 11 -38.90 11.08 -18.33
CA ALA A 11 -37.45 11.20 -18.30
C ALA A 11 -36.93 9.99 -17.51
N ALA A 12 -36.42 8.98 -18.22
CA ALA A 12 -35.66 7.91 -17.62
C ALA A 12 -34.36 8.52 -17.04
N ILE A 13 -34.29 8.64 -15.72
CA ILE A 13 -33.05 8.98 -15.02
C ILE A 13 -32.15 7.76 -15.15
N VAL A 14 -31.22 7.80 -16.10
CA VAL A 14 -30.10 6.88 -16.16
C VAL A 14 -29.14 7.29 -15.05
N VAL A 15 -29.29 6.70 -13.87
CA VAL A 15 -28.25 6.74 -12.83
C VAL A 15 -27.09 5.91 -13.38
N ALA A 16 -26.11 6.58 -13.97
CA ALA A 16 -24.82 5.97 -14.26
C ALA A 16 -24.19 5.58 -12.92
N LEU A 17 -24.36 4.32 -12.53
CA LEU A 17 -23.53 3.69 -11.51
C LEU A 17 -22.10 3.69 -12.05
N PHE A 18 -21.34 4.74 -11.74
CA PHE A 18 -19.90 4.63 -11.74
C PHE A 18 -19.56 3.58 -10.68
N LEU A 19 -19.29 2.36 -11.13
CA LEU A 19 -18.57 1.38 -10.34
C LEU A 19 -17.21 2.03 -10.08
N VAL A 20 -17.07 2.72 -8.95
CA VAL A 20 -15.77 3.11 -8.40
C VAL A 20 -15.15 1.82 -7.91
N THR A 21 -14.59 1.05 -8.84
CA THR A 21 -13.71 -0.05 -8.52
C THR A 21 -12.48 0.59 -7.87
N GLY A 22 -12.28 0.34 -6.59
CA GLY A 22 -11.11 0.82 -5.86
C GLY A 22 -9.91 -0.07 -6.17
N CYS A 23 -8.77 0.55 -6.46
CA CYS A 23 -7.50 -0.18 -6.63
C CYS A 23 -7.20 -1.01 -5.37
N GLN A 24 -7.10 -2.34 -5.47
CA GLN A 24 -6.70 -3.18 -4.33
C GLN A 24 -5.21 -3.46 -4.42
N ALA A 25 -4.51 -3.50 -3.28
CA ALA A 25 -3.15 -3.98 -3.27
C ALA A 25 -2.87 -4.94 -2.13
N THR A 26 -2.05 -5.94 -2.40
CA THR A 26 -1.58 -6.89 -1.39
C THR A 26 -0.11 -7.15 -1.65
N GLY A 27 0.64 -7.43 -0.60
CA GLY A 27 2.00 -7.89 -0.78
C GLY A 27 2.44 -8.79 0.35
N MET A 28 3.29 -9.74 0.01
CA MET A 28 3.93 -10.66 0.94
C MET A 28 5.32 -10.99 0.43
N GLY A 29 6.30 -10.94 1.30
CA GLY A 29 7.66 -11.25 0.90
C GLY A 29 8.68 -10.89 1.97
N TRP A 30 9.90 -10.76 1.50
CA TRP A 30 11.00 -10.27 2.32
C TRP A 30 11.99 -9.47 1.50
N ILE A 31 12.72 -8.59 2.18
CA ILE A 31 13.93 -7.93 1.70
C ILE A 31 15.08 -8.31 2.64
N PRO A 32 16.36 -8.13 2.26
CA PRO A 32 17.46 -8.27 3.20
C PRO A 32 17.24 -7.39 4.45
N SER A 33 17.64 -7.87 5.62
CA SER A 33 17.68 -7.04 6.82
C SER A 33 18.61 -5.84 6.62
N SER A 34 18.29 -4.72 7.27
CA SER A 34 19.14 -3.53 7.14
C SER A 34 20.45 -3.61 7.94
N SER A 35 20.58 -4.56 8.88
CA SER A 35 21.82 -4.79 9.65
C SER A 35 22.63 -5.98 9.13
N ASP A 36 21.97 -7.01 8.59
CA ASP A 36 22.63 -8.22 8.08
C ASP A 36 21.97 -8.71 6.79
N PRO A 37 22.65 -8.63 5.62
CA PRO A 37 22.05 -9.06 4.35
C PRO A 37 21.78 -10.57 4.27
N ALA A 38 22.33 -11.39 5.18
CA ALA A 38 22.01 -12.81 5.28
C ALA A 38 20.69 -13.07 6.01
N GLU A 39 20.25 -12.13 6.85
CA GLU A 39 18.97 -12.18 7.55
C GLU A 39 17.85 -11.53 6.72
N LYS A 40 16.62 -11.89 7.05
CA LYS A 40 15.43 -11.42 6.34
C LYS A 40 14.71 -10.35 7.13
N ALA A 41 14.18 -9.37 6.41
CA ALA A 41 13.10 -8.56 6.88
C ALA A 41 11.82 -8.90 6.11
N THR A 42 10.89 -9.55 6.81
CA THR A 42 9.65 -10.06 6.24
C THR A 42 8.54 -9.02 6.35
N PHE A 43 7.64 -9.01 5.38
CA PHE A 43 6.49 -8.12 5.37
C PHE A 43 5.24 -8.81 4.81
N GLY A 44 4.09 -8.28 5.19
CA GLY A 44 2.79 -8.67 4.65
C GLY A 44 1.80 -7.53 4.79
N PHE A 45 0.98 -7.24 3.78
CA PHE A 45 -0.02 -6.18 3.86
C PHE A 45 -1.22 -6.41 2.93
N VAL A 46 -2.29 -5.69 3.26
CA VAL A 46 -3.48 -5.49 2.44
C VAL A 46 -3.80 -3.99 2.37
N TYR A 47 -4.33 -3.56 1.24
CA TYR A 47 -4.76 -2.20 0.97
C TYR A 47 -6.08 -2.22 0.19
N ASP A 48 -7.06 -1.50 0.72
CA ASP A 48 -8.34 -1.25 0.07
C ASP A 48 -8.36 0.16 -0.52
N GLY A 49 -8.28 0.28 -1.85
CA GLY A 49 -8.29 1.59 -2.51
C GLY A 49 -9.65 2.28 -2.58
N THR A 50 -10.74 1.63 -2.16
CA THR A 50 -12.03 2.29 -1.99
C THR A 50 -11.99 3.23 -0.79
N THR A 51 -11.42 2.74 0.30
CA THR A 51 -11.31 3.46 1.58
C THR A 51 -9.91 4.05 1.79
N GLN A 52 -8.97 3.73 0.91
CA GLN A 52 -7.54 4.03 1.00
C GLN A 52 -6.87 3.44 2.26
N THR A 53 -7.49 2.42 2.87
CA THR A 53 -7.00 1.86 4.14
C THR A 53 -5.93 0.81 3.89
N PHE A 54 -4.85 0.91 4.66
CA PHE A 54 -3.75 -0.03 4.72
C PHE A 54 -3.74 -0.76 6.07
N SER A 55 -3.40 -2.05 6.03
CA SER A 55 -3.04 -2.84 7.20
C SER A 55 -1.89 -3.77 6.83
N GLY A 56 -0.83 -3.79 7.64
CA GLY A 56 0.33 -4.63 7.39
C GLY A 56 1.15 -4.97 8.62
N SER A 57 2.14 -5.82 8.41
CA SER A 57 3.12 -6.25 9.41
C SER A 57 4.51 -6.27 8.81
N TYR A 58 5.50 -5.99 9.65
CA TYR A 58 6.91 -6.02 9.30
C TYR A 58 7.71 -6.69 10.42
N HIS A 59 8.70 -7.49 10.05
CA HIS A 59 9.64 -8.10 10.98
C HIS A 59 11.03 -8.22 10.37
N ASP A 60 11.94 -7.35 10.79
CA ASP A 60 13.38 -7.46 10.53
C ASP A 60 14.02 -8.35 11.60
N HIS A 61 14.39 -9.57 11.19
CA HIS A 61 14.99 -10.57 12.06
C HIS A 61 16.42 -10.20 12.48
N GLY A 62 17.15 -9.45 11.65
CA GLY A 62 18.53 -9.03 11.94
C GLY A 62 18.62 -7.80 12.85
N ASN A 63 17.59 -6.95 12.89
CA ASN A 63 17.51 -5.79 13.81
C ASN A 63 16.53 -5.98 14.98
N GLY A 64 15.77 -7.08 14.98
CA GLY A 64 14.67 -7.30 15.90
C GLY A 64 13.56 -6.25 15.79
N VAL A 65 13.42 -5.55 14.67
CA VAL A 65 12.34 -4.57 14.49
C VAL A 65 11.08 -5.30 14.08
N ARG A 66 10.02 -5.24 14.88
CA ARG A 66 8.78 -5.96 14.60
C ARG A 66 7.56 -5.12 14.94
N PHE A 67 6.73 -4.83 13.95
CA PHE A 67 5.53 -4.02 14.16
C PHE A 67 4.36 -4.45 13.28
N LYS A 68 3.16 -4.05 13.69
CA LYS A 68 1.97 -4.00 12.84
C LYS A 68 1.58 -2.55 12.61
N GLY A 69 1.16 -2.23 11.40
CA GLY A 69 0.77 -0.87 11.04
C GLY A 69 -0.56 -0.81 10.34
N THR A 70 -1.30 0.27 10.60
CA THR A 70 -2.58 0.57 9.95
C THR A 70 -2.66 2.06 9.66
N GLY A 71 -3.33 2.44 8.58
CA GLY A 71 -3.53 3.86 8.27
C GLY A 71 -4.04 4.07 6.86
N VAL A 72 -3.82 5.26 6.34
CA VAL A 72 -4.20 5.62 4.98
C VAL A 72 -2.95 5.69 4.11
N LEU A 73 -2.96 4.98 2.99
CA LEU A 73 -1.99 5.16 1.91
C LEU A 73 -2.70 5.72 0.69
N LYS A 74 -2.01 6.51 -0.11
CA LYS A 74 -2.55 7.08 -1.35
C LYS A 74 -1.82 6.48 -2.54
N ALA A 75 -2.58 6.14 -3.57
CA ALA A 75 -2.01 5.88 -4.88
C ALA A 75 -1.40 7.18 -5.44
N GLY A 76 -0.20 7.08 -6.00
CA GLY A 76 0.51 8.22 -6.56
C GLY A 76 1.41 7.81 -7.72
N PRO A 77 1.91 8.78 -8.50
CA PRO A 77 2.91 8.49 -9.51
C PRO A 77 4.18 7.94 -8.84
N PRO A 78 4.95 7.09 -9.53
CA PRO A 78 6.24 6.66 -9.01
C PRO A 78 7.19 7.82 -8.69
N PRO A 79 8.13 7.60 -7.75
CA PRO A 79 9.28 8.46 -7.62
C PRO A 79 10.02 8.61 -8.96
N VAL A 80 10.61 9.78 -9.19
CA VAL A 80 11.39 10.08 -10.39
C VAL A 80 12.50 9.03 -10.55
N GLY A 81 12.58 8.43 -11.74
CA GLY A 81 13.57 7.40 -12.08
C GLY A 81 13.10 5.96 -11.91
N LEU A 82 11.97 5.73 -11.24
CA LEU A 82 11.36 4.41 -11.14
C LEU A 82 10.35 4.19 -12.28
N LYS A 83 10.56 3.16 -13.09
CA LYS A 83 9.59 2.74 -14.11
C LYS A 83 8.66 1.71 -13.48
N VAL A 84 7.42 2.10 -13.21
CA VAL A 84 6.38 1.20 -12.69
C VAL A 84 5.16 1.24 -13.60
N LYS A 85 4.59 0.06 -13.83
CA LYS A 85 3.36 -0.16 -14.59
C LYS A 85 2.17 -0.39 -13.65
N GLY A 86 2.35 -1.13 -12.56
CA GLY A 86 1.28 -1.47 -11.61
C GLY A 86 0.89 -0.31 -10.68
N GLY A 87 1.83 0.58 -10.39
CA GLY A 87 1.62 1.81 -9.61
C GLY A 87 2.27 1.76 -8.24
N CYS A 88 2.17 2.88 -7.51
CA CYS A 88 2.77 3.02 -6.18
C CYS A 88 1.74 3.51 -5.15
N LEU A 89 1.90 3.03 -3.90
CA LEU A 89 1.20 3.50 -2.71
C LEU A 89 2.20 4.21 -1.80
N PHE A 90 1.80 5.37 -1.27
CA PHE A 90 2.61 6.16 -0.35
C PHE A 90 1.78 6.70 0.81
N GLY A 91 2.38 6.78 2.00
CA GLY A 91 1.76 7.42 3.15
C GLY A 91 2.52 7.19 4.46
N GLU A 92 1.87 7.57 5.56
CA GLU A 92 2.46 7.54 6.90
C GLU A 92 1.54 6.80 7.88
N PRO A 93 1.31 5.48 7.72
CA PRO A 93 0.49 4.73 8.66
C PRO A 93 1.10 4.72 10.07
N ALA A 94 0.23 4.68 11.07
CA ALA A 94 0.65 4.43 12.44
C ALA A 94 1.08 2.96 12.60
N TYR A 95 1.99 2.69 13.51
CA TYR A 95 2.40 1.33 13.89
C TYR A 95 2.37 1.11 15.39
N GLU A 96 2.22 -0.15 15.78
CA GLU A 96 2.43 -0.66 17.13
C GLU A 96 3.54 -1.70 17.13
N SER A 97 4.49 -1.55 18.05
CA SER A 97 5.51 -2.56 18.31
C SER A 97 4.87 -3.89 18.69
N GLN A 98 5.43 -4.99 18.19
CA GLN A 98 5.07 -6.36 18.58
C GLN A 98 6.16 -7.02 19.41
N ASP A 99 7.14 -6.22 19.85
CA ASP A 99 8.20 -6.64 20.76
C ASP A 99 7.81 -6.25 22.21
N PRO A 100 7.59 -7.23 23.10
CA PRO A 100 7.21 -6.95 24.48
C PRO A 100 8.29 -6.20 25.27
N ASP A 101 9.55 -6.29 24.86
CA ASP A 101 10.68 -5.61 25.53
C ASP A 101 10.85 -4.17 25.04
N ARG A 102 10.19 -3.81 23.93
CA ARG A 102 10.18 -2.46 23.34
C ARG A 102 8.75 -2.04 23.00
N PRO A 103 7.85 -1.89 23.99
CA PRO A 103 6.47 -1.51 23.74
C PRO A 103 6.39 -0.05 23.27
N GLY A 104 5.37 0.25 22.48
CA GLY A 104 5.08 1.61 22.04
C GLY A 104 4.54 1.65 20.61
N ALA A 105 4.20 2.87 20.20
CA ALA A 105 3.66 3.17 18.88
C ALA A 105 4.40 4.35 18.25
N GLY A 106 4.30 4.46 16.94
CA GLY A 106 4.85 5.56 16.17
C GLY A 106 4.26 5.60 14.77
N THR A 107 4.97 6.22 13.85
CA THR A 107 4.55 6.33 12.44
C THR A 107 5.61 5.71 11.55
N VAL A 108 5.20 5.15 10.41
CA VAL A 108 6.14 4.67 9.39
C VAL A 108 5.82 5.36 8.08
N THR A 109 6.77 6.10 7.51
CA THR A 109 6.69 6.55 6.13
C THR A 109 6.91 5.34 5.24
N LEU A 110 5.97 5.05 4.34
CA LEU A 110 5.95 3.83 3.54
C LEU A 110 5.77 4.16 2.06
N LEU A 111 6.55 3.51 1.21
CA LEU A 111 6.39 3.46 -0.24
C LEU A 111 6.36 1.99 -0.68
N LEU A 112 5.34 1.63 -1.45
CA LEU A 112 5.15 0.29 -2.03
C LEU A 112 4.88 0.45 -3.51
N CYS A 113 5.62 -0.22 -4.37
CA CYS A 113 5.41 -0.15 -5.82
C CYS A 113 5.36 -1.53 -6.46
N ASP A 114 4.35 -1.75 -7.31
CA ASP A 114 4.25 -2.86 -8.25
C ASP A 114 4.84 -2.41 -9.59
N ALA A 115 6.03 -2.93 -9.92
CA ALA A 115 6.80 -2.43 -11.05
C ALA A 115 6.28 -2.92 -12.39
N GLU A 116 5.88 -4.18 -12.50
CA GLU A 116 5.44 -4.76 -13.77
C GLU A 116 3.92 -4.81 -13.94
N GLY A 117 3.17 -4.63 -12.85
CA GLY A 117 1.73 -4.79 -12.83
C GLY A 117 1.31 -6.25 -12.76
N GLU A 118 0.01 -6.48 -12.56
CA GLU A 118 -0.63 -7.80 -12.56
C GLU A 118 -0.11 -8.78 -11.50
N GLY A 119 0.63 -8.30 -10.50
CA GLY A 119 1.09 -9.11 -9.36
C GLY A 119 2.17 -10.14 -9.70
N ALA A 120 2.90 -9.93 -10.80
CA ALA A 120 4.05 -10.74 -11.13
C ALA A 120 5.11 -10.65 -10.02
N VAL A 121 5.67 -11.80 -9.62
CA VAL A 121 6.84 -11.84 -8.73
C VAL A 121 8.03 -11.34 -9.53
N THR A 122 8.36 -10.06 -9.38
CA THR A 122 9.46 -9.44 -10.13
C THR A 122 10.48 -8.83 -9.19
N ALA A 123 11.74 -8.83 -9.62
CA ALA A 123 12.83 -8.20 -8.89
C ALA A 123 12.78 -6.67 -8.96
N ASP A 124 11.77 -6.08 -9.61
CA ASP A 124 11.66 -4.64 -9.84
C ASP A 124 10.66 -3.97 -8.89
N ASP A 125 9.78 -4.74 -8.23
CA ASP A 125 8.93 -4.26 -7.14
C ASP A 125 9.78 -3.57 -6.07
N LEU A 126 9.21 -2.56 -5.41
CA LEU A 126 9.93 -1.77 -4.42
C LEU A 126 9.13 -1.64 -3.13
N ILE A 127 9.80 -1.93 -2.01
CA ILE A 127 9.37 -1.49 -0.69
C ILE A 127 10.43 -0.54 -0.11
N MET A 128 9.98 0.57 0.44
CA MET A 128 10.78 1.44 1.29
C MET A 128 9.99 1.82 2.52
N LEU A 129 10.65 1.79 3.67
CA LEU A 129 10.07 2.25 4.92
C LEU A 129 11.08 3.05 5.75
N LEU A 130 10.58 4.07 6.44
CA LEU A 130 11.30 4.86 7.43
C LEU A 130 10.41 5.01 8.66
N VAL A 131 10.90 4.58 9.81
CA VAL A 131 10.18 4.70 11.08
C VAL A 131 10.45 6.06 11.72
N VAL A 132 9.37 6.79 11.97
CA VAL A 132 9.35 8.10 12.61
C VAL A 132 8.69 7.96 13.98
N GLY A 133 9.47 8.16 15.04
CA GLY A 133 8.99 8.08 16.42
C GLY A 133 8.77 6.64 16.92
N GLY A 134 8.38 6.55 18.19
CA GLY A 134 8.19 5.27 18.87
C GLY A 134 9.50 4.51 19.12
N PRO A 135 9.40 3.23 19.53
CA PRO A 135 10.54 2.42 19.98
C PRO A 135 11.56 2.10 18.88
N TYR A 136 11.18 2.22 17.60
CA TYR A 136 12.05 1.95 16.46
C TYR A 136 12.41 3.23 15.67
N SER A 137 12.26 4.41 16.28
CA SER A 137 12.54 5.69 15.61
C SER A 137 13.95 5.72 14.99
N GLY A 138 14.04 6.13 13.73
CA GLY A 138 15.29 6.19 12.98
C GLY A 138 15.64 4.90 12.23
N TYR A 139 14.88 3.82 12.43
CA TYR A 139 15.00 2.62 11.60
C TYR A 139 14.53 2.90 10.17
N SER A 140 15.27 2.42 9.18
CA SER A 140 14.87 2.43 7.79
C SER A 140 15.32 1.16 7.08
N ASN A 141 14.55 0.70 6.10
CA ASN A 141 14.95 -0.36 5.21
C ASN A 141 14.28 -0.19 3.84
N ALA A 142 14.94 -0.66 2.79
CA ALA A 142 14.47 -0.59 1.43
C ALA A 142 15.04 -1.73 0.61
N GLY A 143 14.28 -2.21 -0.37
CA GLY A 143 14.79 -3.19 -1.30
C GLY A 143 13.72 -3.73 -2.24
N ASN A 144 14.19 -4.58 -3.15
CA ASN A 144 13.33 -5.33 -4.04
C ASN A 144 12.85 -6.59 -3.32
N PRO A 145 11.54 -6.81 -3.17
CA PRO A 145 11.02 -8.00 -2.53
C PRO A 145 11.41 -9.29 -3.22
N SER A 146 11.82 -10.28 -2.43
CA SER A 146 11.65 -11.69 -2.76
C SER A 146 10.26 -12.13 -2.30
N GLY A 147 9.29 -12.02 -3.21
CA GLY A 147 7.86 -12.11 -2.97
C GLY A 147 7.11 -11.27 -4.02
N ASN A 148 5.88 -10.84 -3.75
CA ASN A 148 5.17 -9.96 -4.66
C ASN A 148 4.57 -8.74 -3.96
N ILE A 149 4.49 -7.65 -4.70
CA ILE A 149 3.55 -6.56 -4.47
C ILE A 149 2.59 -6.57 -5.65
N THR A 150 1.32 -6.81 -5.39
CA THR A 150 0.27 -6.80 -6.41
C THR A 150 -0.56 -5.55 -6.22
N VAL A 151 -0.60 -4.69 -7.24
CA VAL A 151 -1.52 -3.55 -7.31
C VAL A 151 -2.50 -3.82 -8.44
N THR A 152 -3.73 -4.18 -8.08
CA THR A 152 -4.82 -4.35 -9.04
C THR A 152 -5.49 -3.01 -9.27
N SER A 153 -5.42 -2.53 -10.51
CA SER A 153 -6.35 -1.51 -10.98
C SER A 153 -7.72 -2.17 -11.25
N PRO A 154 -8.81 -1.40 -11.15
CA PRO A 154 -10.09 -1.71 -11.78
C PRO A 154 -10.07 -2.40 -13.14
#